data_AF-A0A967V8R4-F1
#
_entry.id   AF-A0A967V8R4-F1
#
_cell.length_a   1.000
_cell.length_b   1.000
_cell.length_c   1.000
_cell.angle_alpha   90.00
_cell.angle_beta   90.00
_cell.angle_gamma   90.00
#
_symmetry.space_group_name_H-M   'P 1'
#
loop_
_entity.id
_entity.type
_entity.pdbx_description
1 polymer ?
#
loop_
_entity_poly.entity_id
_entity_poly.type
_entity_poly.pdbx_seq_one_letter_code
_entity_poly.pdbx_strand_id
1 'polypeptide(L)'
;WGYMKQIFPLLGAGVLIAGFMLGRPGHPALIPEHYIQALLGGNSIEANLFASISGALMYFATLTEVPILQGLIGAGMGKGPALALLLAGPALSLPNMLVIGSVMGIKKTATFCCLIVILSAFAGFIYG
;
A
#
# COMPACT_ATOMS: atom_id res chain seq x y z
N TRP A 1 27.24 -7.16 -10.26
CA TRP A 1 26.85 -8.59 -10.43
C TRP A 1 26.44 -9.26 -9.11
N GLY A 2 27.15 -9.04 -7.98
CA GLY A 2 26.82 -9.66 -6.67
C GLY A 2 25.39 -9.38 -6.16
N TYR A 3 24.96 -8.11 -6.13
CA TYR A 3 23.60 -7.75 -5.71
C TYR A 3 22.52 -8.36 -6.60
N MET A 4 22.75 -8.47 -7.91
CA MET A 4 21.78 -9.09 -8.81
C MET A 4 21.57 -10.56 -8.46
N LYS A 5 22.62 -11.31 -8.11
CA LYS A 5 22.48 -12.72 -7.67
C LYS A 5 21.71 -12.87 -6.36
N GLN A 6 21.63 -11.83 -5.52
CA GLN A 6 20.88 -11.85 -4.27
C GLN A 6 19.44 -11.34 -4.44
N ILE A 7 19.27 -10.22 -5.14
CA ILE A 7 17.97 -9.57 -5.35
C ILE A 7 17.11 -10.40 -6.30
N PHE A 8 17.68 -10.96 -7.37
CA PHE A 8 16.91 -11.70 -8.37
C PHE A 8 16.11 -12.89 -7.80
N PRO A 9 16.70 -13.80 -6.99
CA PRO A 9 15.92 -14.89 -6.40
C PRO A 9 14.90 -14.40 -5.37
N LEU A 10 15.24 -13.39 -4.57
CA LEU A 10 14.31 -12.80 -3.59
C LEU A 10 13.12 -12.13 -4.26
N LEU A 11 13.37 -11.34 -5.30
CA LEU A 11 12.34 -10.69 -6.12
C LEU A 11 11.50 -11.74 -6.84
N GLY A 12 12.13 -12.73 -7.48
CA GLY A 12 11.43 -13.81 -8.18
C GLY A 12 10.50 -14.59 -7.25
N ALA A 13 11.00 -15.01 -6.07
CA ALA A 13 10.18 -15.68 -5.07
C ALA A 13 9.05 -14.78 -4.56
N GLY A 14 9.35 -13.52 -4.24
CA GLY A 14 8.36 -12.55 -3.76
C GLY A 14 7.25 -12.28 -4.77
N VAL A 15 7.60 -12.11 -6.05
CA VAL A 15 6.63 -11.89 -7.14
C VAL A 15 5.77 -13.13 -7.36
N LEU A 16 6.35 -14.34 -7.31
CA LEU A 16 5.57 -15.58 -7.45
C LEU A 16 4.62 -15.79 -6.28
N ILE A 17 5.07 -15.57 -5.05
CA ILE A 17 4.24 -15.66 -3.84
C ILE A 17 3.12 -14.61 -3.92
N ALA A 18 3.45 -13.35 -4.20
CA ALA A 18 2.46 -12.28 -4.31
C ALA A 18 1.45 -12.54 -5.43
N GLY A 19 1.88 -13.02 -6.59
CA GLY A 19 1.00 -13.38 -7.70
C GLY A 19 0.09 -14.57 -7.39
N PHE A 20 0.58 -15.56 -6.64
CA PHE A 20 -0.24 -16.67 -6.15
C PHE A 20 -1.25 -16.20 -5.09
N MET A 21 -0.84 -15.28 -4.22
CA MET A 21 -1.68 -14.76 -3.14
C MET A 21 -2.72 -13.73 -3.60
N LEU A 22 -2.37 -12.81 -4.50
CA LEU A 22 -3.22 -11.71 -4.99
C LEU A 22 -3.91 -12.03 -6.32
N GLY A 23 -3.55 -13.15 -6.95
CA GLY A 23 -4.12 -13.57 -8.22
C GLY A 23 -3.66 -12.68 -9.38
N ARG A 24 -4.36 -12.81 -10.51
CA ARG A 24 -4.14 -11.99 -11.71
C ARG A 24 -5.48 -11.62 -12.31
N PRO A 25 -5.57 -10.56 -13.12
CA PRO A 25 -6.83 -10.19 -13.76
C PRO A 25 -7.52 -11.40 -14.41
N GLY A 26 -8.73 -11.71 -13.94
CA GLY A 26 -9.56 -12.84 -14.41
C GLY A 26 -9.22 -14.23 -13.86
N HIS A 27 -8.30 -14.38 -12.89
CA HIS A 27 -8.04 -15.67 -12.21
C HIS A 27 -7.99 -15.49 -10.68
N PRO A 28 -8.70 -16.34 -9.92
CA PRO A 28 -8.86 -16.17 -8.48
C PRO A 28 -7.53 -16.32 -7.73
N ALA A 29 -7.41 -15.50 -6.70
CA ALA A 29 -6.28 -15.39 -5.78
C ALA A 29 -6.43 -16.35 -4.58
N LEU A 30 -5.33 -16.67 -3.88
CA LEU A 30 -5.43 -17.41 -2.61
C LEU A 30 -5.91 -16.52 -1.45
N ILE A 31 -5.65 -15.21 -1.49
CA ILE A 31 -6.26 -14.22 -0.57
C ILE A 31 -7.73 -14.09 -0.97
N PRO A 32 -8.67 -14.42 -0.07
CA PRO A 32 -10.09 -14.28 -0.40
C PRO A 32 -10.42 -12.82 -0.70
N GLU A 33 -10.97 -12.57 -1.89
CA GLU A 33 -11.45 -11.25 -2.34
C GLU A 33 -12.40 -10.60 -1.31
N HIS A 34 -13.09 -11.41 -0.52
CA HIS A 34 -13.90 -10.99 0.63
C HIS A 34 -13.13 -10.08 1.61
N TYR A 35 -11.84 -10.32 1.88
CA TYR A 35 -11.06 -9.48 2.81
C TYR A 35 -10.78 -8.11 2.22
N ILE A 36 -10.46 -8.06 0.92
CA ILE A 36 -10.26 -6.80 0.19
C ILE A 36 -11.57 -6.03 0.19
N GLN A 37 -12.69 -6.66 -0.15
CA GLN A 37 -13.99 -6.01 -0.17
C GLN A 37 -14.44 -5.56 1.23
N ALA A 38 -14.18 -6.35 2.27
CA ALA A 38 -14.57 -6.01 3.64
C ALA A 38 -13.75 -4.85 4.22
N LEU A 39 -12.44 -4.80 3.95
CA LEU A 39 -11.52 -3.81 4.54
C LEU A 39 -11.31 -2.57 3.67
N LEU A 40 -11.39 -2.73 2.36
CA LEU A 40 -11.03 -1.72 1.36
C LEU A 40 -12.15 -1.45 0.35
N GLY A 41 -13.29 -2.12 0.46
CA GLY A 41 -14.44 -1.92 -0.42
C GLY A 41 -15.24 -0.65 -0.08
N GLY A 42 -15.92 -0.11 -1.08
CA GLY A 42 -16.73 1.11 -0.94
C GLY A 42 -15.89 2.35 -0.61
N ASN A 43 -16.49 3.28 0.15
CA ASN A 43 -15.85 4.55 0.53
C ASN A 43 -16.19 4.97 1.97
N SER A 44 -15.87 4.11 2.94
CA SER A 44 -15.99 4.47 4.35
C SER A 44 -14.71 5.16 4.84
N ILE A 45 -14.83 5.97 5.89
CA ILE A 45 -13.65 6.57 6.55
C ILE A 45 -12.69 5.48 7.03
N GLU A 46 -13.23 4.36 7.52
CA GLU A 46 -12.45 3.21 7.98
C GLU A 46 -11.65 2.57 6.84
N ALA A 47 -12.27 2.37 5.67
CA ALA A 47 -11.60 1.79 4.51
C ALA A 47 -10.47 2.69 4.01
N ASN A 48 -10.71 4.01 3.97
CA ASN A 48 -9.70 4.99 3.59
C ASN A 48 -8.55 5.08 4.61
N LEU A 49 -8.87 5.01 5.90
CA LEU A 49 -7.86 5.02 6.96
C LEU A 49 -7.01 3.75 6.93
N PHE A 50 -7.65 2.58 6.75
CA PHE A 50 -6.97 1.31 6.62
C PHE A 50 -6.04 1.28 5.39
N ALA A 51 -6.52 1.79 4.25
CA ALA A 51 -5.73 1.92 3.03
C ALA A 51 -4.53 2.86 3.20
N SER A 52 -4.74 3.99 3.86
CA SER A 52 -3.69 4.99 4.14
C SER A 52 -2.61 4.44 5.08
N ILE A 53 -3.00 3.75 6.17
CA ILE A 53 -2.05 3.10 7.09
C ILE A 53 -1.29 1.99 6.38
N SER A 54 -1.98 1.16 5.60
CA SER A 54 -1.36 0.08 4.83
C SER A 54 -0.34 0.65 3.84
N GLY A 55 -0.74 1.66 3.06
CA GLY A 55 0.15 2.36 2.12
C GLY A 55 1.36 2.97 2.84
N ALA A 56 1.15 3.66 3.97
CA ALA A 56 2.23 4.29 4.73
C ALA A 56 3.31 3.34 5.23
N LEU A 57 2.95 2.08 5.50
CA LEU A 57 3.90 1.05 5.95
C LEU A 57 4.58 0.34 4.78
N MET A 58 3.94 0.32 3.61
CA MET A 58 4.46 -0.33 2.40
C MET A 58 5.58 0.49 1.76
N TYR A 59 6.46 -0.21 1.04
CA TYR A 59 7.47 0.40 0.19
C TYR A 59 7.22 -0.07 -1.25
N PHE A 60 6.57 0.78 -2.05
CA PHE A 60 6.35 0.49 -3.46
C PHE A 60 7.51 1.02 -4.30
N ALA A 61 7.99 0.17 -5.22
CA ALA A 61 8.68 0.71 -6.39
C ALA A 61 7.62 1.35 -7.30
N THR A 62 7.90 2.55 -7.81
CA THR A 62 6.96 3.34 -8.64
C THR A 62 6.38 2.54 -9.81
N LEU A 63 7.16 1.63 -10.39
CA LEU A 63 6.73 0.77 -11.50
C LEU A 63 5.76 -0.35 -11.09
N THR A 64 5.76 -0.73 -9.81
CA THR A 64 4.96 -1.85 -9.27
C THR A 64 3.68 -1.39 -8.58
N GLU A 65 3.57 -0.10 -8.26
CA GLU A 65 2.42 0.47 -7.56
C GLU A 65 1.13 0.38 -8.39
N VAL A 66 1.19 0.73 -9.68
CA VAL A 66 0.02 0.72 -10.58
C VAL A 66 -0.54 -0.71 -10.77
N PRO A 67 0.26 -1.74 -11.10
CA PRO A 67 -0.27 -3.11 -11.24
C PRO A 67 -0.86 -3.67 -9.94
N ILE A 68 -0.24 -3.38 -8.79
CA ILE A 68 -0.76 -3.85 -7.49
C ILE A 68 -2.11 -3.21 -7.21
N LEU A 69 -2.23 -1.90 -7.42
CA LEU A 69 -3.50 -1.20 -7.22
C LEU A 69 -4.59 -1.73 -8.17
N GLN A 70 -4.25 -1.98 -9.44
CA GLN A 70 -5.18 -2.59 -10.39
C GLN A 70 -5.63 -3.98 -9.94
N GLY A 71 -4.74 -4.78 -9.35
CA GLY A 71 -5.09 -6.07 -8.74
C GLY A 71 -6.07 -5.92 -7.58
N LEU A 72 -5.82 -4.98 -6.66
CA LEU A 72 -6.69 -4.72 -5.50
C LEU A 72 -8.07 -4.19 -5.94
N ILE A 73 -8.12 -3.28 -6.93
CA ILE A 73 -9.38 -2.79 -7.52
C ILE A 73 -10.13 -3.94 -8.21
N GLY A 74 -9.42 -4.79 -8.95
CA GLY A 74 -9.99 -6.00 -9.55
C GLY A 74 -10.58 -6.96 -8.52
N ALA A 75 -10.02 -7.00 -7.30
CA ALA A 75 -10.52 -7.78 -6.17
C ALA A 75 -11.63 -7.07 -5.36
N GLY A 76 -12.03 -5.84 -5.73
CA GLY A 76 -13.16 -5.11 -5.14
C GLY A 76 -12.80 -3.94 -4.21
N MET A 77 -11.56 -3.45 -4.24
CA MET A 77 -11.16 -2.20 -3.57
C MET A 77 -11.89 -0.98 -4.17
N GLY A 78 -12.36 -0.08 -3.30
CA GLY A 78 -13.00 1.18 -3.69
C GLY A 78 -12.02 2.24 -4.19
N LYS A 79 -12.55 3.24 -4.89
CA LYS A 79 -11.74 4.32 -5.50
C LYS A 79 -11.13 5.26 -4.46
N GLY A 80 -11.88 5.62 -3.42
CA GLY A 80 -11.36 6.41 -2.29
C GLY A 80 -10.19 5.72 -1.58
N PRO A 81 -10.37 4.49 -1.07
CA PRO A 81 -9.29 3.70 -0.50
C PRO A 81 -8.08 3.57 -1.43
N ALA A 82 -8.31 3.39 -2.74
CA ALA A 82 -7.23 3.32 -3.73
C ALA A 82 -6.41 4.62 -3.79
N LEU A 83 -7.08 5.78 -3.79
CA LEU A 83 -6.39 7.07 -3.74
C LEU A 83 -5.65 7.27 -2.41
N ALA A 84 -6.28 6.91 -1.28
CA ALA A 84 -5.65 7.03 0.04
C ALA A 84 -4.34 6.24 0.13
N LEU A 85 -4.32 5.03 -0.44
CA LEU A 85 -3.11 4.19 -0.52
C LEU A 85 -2.03 4.84 -1.40
N LEU A 86 -2.39 5.34 -2.58
CA LEU A 86 -1.46 6.02 -3.50
C LEU A 86 -0.86 7.32 -2.95
N LEU A 87 -1.59 8.02 -2.08
CA LEU A 87 -1.08 9.25 -1.45
C LEU A 87 -0.16 8.94 -0.28
N ALA A 88 -0.48 7.93 0.52
CA ALA A 88 0.31 7.55 1.68
C ALA A 88 1.61 6.82 1.30
N GLY A 89 1.58 5.92 0.32
CA GLY A 89 2.69 5.00 0.01
C GLY A 89 3.99 5.65 -0.49
N PRO A 90 3.97 6.66 -1.37
CA PRO A 90 5.20 7.36 -1.77
C PRO A 90 5.69 8.33 -0.69
N ALA A 91 4.76 8.92 0.07
CA ALA A 91 5.07 9.89 1.11
C ALA A 91 5.70 9.25 2.36
N LEU A 92 5.32 8.00 2.65
CA LEU A 92 5.71 7.26 3.83
C LEU A 92 6.14 5.83 3.46
N SER A 93 7.12 5.31 4.17
CA SER A 93 7.45 3.88 4.18
C SER A 93 8.19 3.57 5.46
N LEU A 94 8.18 2.32 5.93
CA LEU A 94 8.93 1.93 7.12
C LEU A 94 10.41 2.37 7.06
N PRO A 95 11.16 2.14 5.96
CA PRO A 95 12.54 2.62 5.86
C PRO A 95 12.64 4.15 5.92
N ASN A 96 11.76 4.88 5.21
CA ASN A 96 11.76 6.33 5.26
C ASN A 96 11.51 6.82 6.70
N MET A 97 10.47 6.33 7.38
CA MET A 97 10.13 6.69 8.76
C MET A 97 11.30 6.51 9.73
N LEU A 98 12.05 5.42 9.61
CA LEU A 98 13.23 5.17 10.44
C LEU A 98 14.34 6.20 10.16
N VAL A 99 14.56 6.52 8.88
CA VAL A 99 15.57 7.52 8.48
C VAL A 99 15.19 8.92 8.97
N ILE A 100 13.98 9.43 8.65
CA ILE A 100 13.54 10.74 9.16
C ILE A 100 13.43 10.77 10.69
N GLY A 101 13.07 9.64 11.33
CA GLY A 101 13.12 9.47 12.78
C GLY A 101 14.50 9.75 13.39
N SER A 102 15.56 9.27 12.74
CA SER A 102 16.93 9.51 13.20
C SER A 102 17.42 10.95 13.01
N VAL A 103 16.83 11.70 12.06
CA VAL A 103 17.22 13.09 11.76
C VAL A 103 16.38 14.11 12.53
N MET A 104 15.05 13.94 12.54
CA MET A 104 14.11 14.93 13.10
C MET A 104 13.68 14.61 14.55
N GLY A 105 13.94 13.39 15.01
CA GLY A 105 13.49 12.88 16.30
C GLY A 105 12.07 12.32 16.27
N ILE A 106 11.82 11.31 17.10
CA ILE A 106 10.60 10.48 17.05
C ILE A 106 9.29 11.27 17.16
N LYS A 107 9.25 12.34 17.96
CA LYS A 107 8.05 13.16 18.14
C LYS A 107 7.61 13.84 16.84
N LYS A 108 8.55 14.47 16.12
CA LYS A 108 8.26 15.17 14.87
C LYS A 108 7.90 14.19 13.77
N THR A 109 8.61 13.06 13.71
CA THR A 109 8.32 12.00 12.75
C THR A 109 6.93 11.39 12.97
N ALA A 110 6.53 11.14 14.22
CA ALA A 110 5.20 10.65 14.53
C ALA A 110 4.11 11.65 14.09
N THR A 111 4.30 12.95 14.37
CA THR A 111 3.38 14.00 13.90
C THR A 111 3.28 14.03 12.37
N PHE A 112 4.41 13.97 11.67
CA PHE A 112 4.45 13.92 10.21
C PHE A 112 3.69 12.70 9.66
N CYS A 113 3.95 11.51 10.21
CA CYS A 113 3.27 10.29 9.78
C CYS A 113 1.76 10.37 10.01
N CYS A 114 1.32 10.83 11.18
CA CYS A 114 -0.10 11.02 11.48
C CYS A 114 -0.76 11.99 10.50
N LEU A 115 -0.11 13.12 10.19
CA LEU A 115 -0.63 14.09 9.24
C LEU A 115 -0.82 13.49 7.85
N ILE A 116 0.18 12.80 7.31
CA ILE A 116 0.07 12.15 6.00
C ILE A 116 -1.04 11.10 6.03
N VAL A 117 -1.10 10.26 7.06
CA VAL A 117 -2.12 9.21 7.13
C VAL A 117 -3.54 9.81 7.14
N ILE A 118 -3.77 10.84 7.95
CA ILE A 118 -5.07 11.51 8.08
C ILE A 118 -5.44 12.23 6.78
N LEU A 119 -4.50 13.00 6.20
CA LEU A 119 -4.76 13.77 4.98
C LEU A 119 -5.01 12.86 3.78
N SER A 120 -4.25 11.76 3.64
CA SER A 120 -4.47 10.77 2.58
C SER A 120 -5.81 10.06 2.74
N ALA A 121 -6.19 9.67 3.96
CA ALA A 121 -7.48 9.05 4.23
C ALA A 121 -8.64 10.03 3.94
N PHE A 122 -8.49 11.29 4.33
CA PHE A 122 -9.49 12.32 4.08
C PHE A 122 -9.63 12.65 2.59
N ALA A 123 -8.51 12.75 1.87
CA ALA A 123 -8.51 12.96 0.42
C ALA A 123 -9.16 11.78 -0.32
N GLY A 124 -8.84 10.54 0.07
CA GLY A 124 -9.51 9.35 -0.45
C GLY A 124 -11.01 9.37 -0.20
N PHE A 125 -11.42 9.70 1.03
CA PHE A 125 -12.83 9.77 1.40
C PHE A 125 -13.61 10.81 0.59
N ILE A 126 -13.03 11.99 0.36
CA ILE A 126 -13.65 13.02 -0.50
C ILE A 126 -13.73 12.58 -1.95
N TYR A 127 -12.73 11.83 -2.42
CA TYR A 127 -12.59 11.49 -3.83
C TYR A 127 -13.61 10.47 -4.35
N GLY A 128 -13.98 9.44 -3.58
CA GLY A 128 -14.83 8.41 -4.17
C GLY A 128 -15.36 7.33 -3.26
#